data_AF-A0A7D4Y381-F1
#
_entry.id   AF-A0A7D4Y381-F1
#
_cell.length_a   1.000
_cell.length_b   1.000
_cell.length_c   1.000
_cell.angle_alpha   90.00
_cell.angle_beta   90.00
_cell.angle_gamma   90.00
#
_symmetry.space_group_name_H-M   'P 1'
#
loop_
_entity.id
_entity.type
_entity.pdbx_description
1 polymer ?
#
loop_
_entity_poly.entity_id
_entity_poly.type
_entity_poly.pdbx_seq_one_letter_code
_entity_poly.pdbx_strand_id
1 'polypeptide(L)'
;MRLSPFNRNPDSEDWFVDAPLYGGEGYDITYEIMPMRSDEDVSNYDRIPRNGDDLDKEELAFDFSSAMRGSDYVEVYSSFDRPSIKWYSRSEFKAEFRYDPLNPPKPQDVDETEWEQLHERRIAGSAEPTIHDTEDRVIFLDRIARLWNGESVCGVHLLWDQCPAVTDLTADLDHDDLNHLYYNTNLGWEIILTFADADWFDYSSGFLKSTTLLRKPVWYDLTQAGRTRINNDDDLPDLHGDLNEGLTHRVTVGLTVLDELIAGHEVQPYAELDAGVVDVVSKDAAGRRYAIEILTDHHGWGNYEQTYRKLRELFNKGFQPIVVFDTRATAYKVFNYWLRERLAELPNGTFDSDYSISKGREQIQAAYNDSNTAWIVSDWSTTWRKWEDTLGPNGPELTREQILSINW
;
A
#
# COMPACT_ATOMS: atom_id res chain seq x y z
N MET A 1 6.79 27.72 -23.64
CA MET A 1 7.96 28.31 -24.31
C MET A 1 9.14 27.39 -24.02
N ARG A 2 9.62 26.63 -25.01
CA ARG A 2 10.92 25.91 -24.95
C ARG A 2 12.03 26.95 -25.05
N LEU A 3 13.16 26.72 -24.38
CA LEU A 3 14.52 26.77 -24.94
C LEU A 3 15.47 26.21 -23.87
N SER A 4 15.91 24.97 -24.09
CA SER A 4 17.05 24.34 -23.41
C SER A 4 18.35 24.96 -23.94
N PRO A 5 19.42 25.05 -23.12
CA PRO A 5 20.77 24.99 -23.61
C PRO A 5 21.32 23.57 -23.41
N PHE A 6 22.32 23.21 -24.22
CA PHE A 6 23.16 22.02 -24.15
C PHE A 6 22.64 20.79 -24.91
N ASN A 7 22.86 20.85 -26.23
CA ASN A 7 23.44 19.71 -26.94
C ASN A 7 24.44 20.22 -28.00
N ARG A 8 25.68 19.72 -27.95
CA ARG A 8 26.63 19.71 -29.08
C ARG A 8 27.15 18.28 -29.22
N ASN A 9 26.90 17.74 -30.39
CA ASN A 9 27.01 16.34 -30.83
C ASN A 9 28.50 15.91 -31.05
N PRO A 10 28.78 14.67 -31.51
CA PRO A 10 29.23 13.53 -30.72
C PRO A 10 30.60 12.99 -31.21
N ASP A 11 31.04 11.87 -30.64
CA ASP A 11 32.02 10.88 -31.15
C ASP A 11 33.17 10.62 -30.17
N SER A 12 33.00 9.64 -29.27
CA SER A 12 33.67 8.33 -29.37
C SER A 12 33.42 7.51 -28.10
N GLU A 13 32.77 6.37 -28.33
CA GLU A 13 32.83 5.13 -27.55
C GLU A 13 32.15 5.11 -26.16
N ASP A 14 30.92 4.58 -26.20
CA ASP A 14 30.19 3.84 -25.18
C ASP A 14 30.80 3.82 -23.78
N TRP A 15 30.12 4.48 -22.84
CA TRP A 15 29.77 3.95 -21.51
C TRP A 15 28.65 4.83 -20.92
N PHE A 16 27.70 4.19 -20.24
CA PHE A 16 26.51 4.83 -19.64
C PHE A 16 26.93 5.67 -18.42
N VAL A 17 26.95 7.00 -18.59
CA VAL A 17 27.11 7.96 -17.50
C VAL A 17 25.73 8.36 -16.99
N ASP A 18 25.11 7.52 -16.17
CA ASP A 18 23.97 7.85 -15.30
C ASP A 18 23.95 6.87 -14.09
N ALA A 19 25.13 6.59 -13.54
CA ALA A 19 25.26 6.05 -12.20
C ALA A 19 25.56 7.23 -11.26
N PRO A 20 24.78 7.49 -10.21
CA PRO A 20 24.99 8.64 -9.36
C PRO A 20 26.35 8.51 -8.64
N LEU A 21 27.23 9.46 -8.94
CA LEU A 21 28.48 9.69 -8.21
C LEU A 21 28.53 11.16 -7.75
N TYR A 22 28.75 11.30 -6.44
CA TYR A 22 29.20 12.45 -5.65
C TYR A 22 28.20 13.52 -5.16
N GLY A 23 28.37 13.85 -3.88
CA GLY A 23 28.22 15.20 -3.34
C GLY A 23 29.48 15.60 -2.56
N GLY A 24 30.33 16.42 -3.17
CA GLY A 24 31.37 17.21 -2.51
C GLY A 24 30.87 18.63 -2.16
N GLU A 25 31.68 19.33 -1.37
CA GLU A 25 31.37 20.57 -0.63
C GLU A 25 30.77 21.77 -1.41
N GLY A 26 29.92 22.50 -0.68
CA GLY A 26 29.86 23.96 -0.70
C GLY A 26 28.62 24.55 -1.34
N TYR A 27 27.66 25.01 -0.52
CA TYR A 27 26.92 26.28 -0.67
C TYR A 27 26.11 26.56 0.61
N ASP A 28 26.24 27.78 1.14
CA ASP A 28 25.42 28.33 2.22
C ASP A 28 23.93 28.31 1.84
N ILE A 29 23.10 27.59 2.60
CA ILE A 29 21.65 27.80 2.59
C ILE A 29 21.14 27.89 4.04
N THR A 30 20.95 29.12 4.49
CA THR A 30 20.09 29.47 5.63
C THR A 30 18.64 29.11 5.31
N TYR A 31 17.98 28.35 6.18
CA TYR A 31 16.52 28.26 6.21
C TYR A 31 15.98 28.98 7.45
N GLU A 32 15.06 29.91 7.22
CA GLU A 32 14.24 30.57 8.24
C GLU A 32 13.33 29.55 8.93
N ILE A 33 13.41 29.47 10.26
CA ILE A 33 12.39 28.84 11.12
C ILE A 33 11.52 29.96 11.66
N MET A 34 10.18 29.85 11.54
CA MET A 34 9.18 30.58 12.34
C MET A 34 7.79 29.90 12.21
N PRO A 35 6.89 29.99 13.22
CA PRO A 35 6.72 28.94 14.22
C PRO A 35 5.26 28.43 14.35
N MET A 36 5.07 27.25 14.96
CA MET A 36 3.91 27.00 15.82
C MET A 36 4.32 26.18 17.05
N ARG A 37 4.19 26.79 18.23
CA ARG A 37 4.11 26.10 19.52
C ARG A 37 2.65 25.79 19.84
N SER A 38 2.41 24.74 20.62
CA SER A 38 1.83 24.97 21.95
C SER A 38 2.68 24.26 23.00
N ASP A 39 3.30 25.09 23.85
CA ASP A 39 3.71 24.85 25.23
C ASP A 39 3.83 23.40 25.71
N GLU A 40 5.07 22.90 25.77
CA GLU A 40 5.62 22.32 27.00
C GLU A 40 7.16 22.36 26.94
N ASP A 41 7.76 22.72 28.06
CA ASP A 41 9.17 23.02 28.27
C ASP A 41 9.98 21.71 28.34
N VAL A 42 10.66 21.34 27.25
CA VAL A 42 11.70 20.30 27.26
C VAL A 42 13.06 20.95 27.06
N SER A 43 13.48 21.69 28.08
CA SER A 43 14.87 22.11 28.27
C SER A 43 15.70 20.91 28.73
N ASN A 44 16.24 20.12 27.79
CA ASN A 44 17.46 19.30 27.93
C ASN A 44 17.77 18.45 26.67
N TYR A 45 17.76 19.06 25.48
CA TYR A 45 18.54 18.47 24.38
C TYR A 45 19.97 18.99 24.47
N ASP A 46 20.86 18.11 24.93
CA ASP A 46 22.29 18.31 24.78
C ASP A 46 22.61 18.54 23.30
N ARG A 47 23.46 19.54 23.07
CA ARG A 47 23.90 20.01 21.75
C ARG A 47 24.35 18.83 20.88
N ILE A 48 23.78 18.74 19.67
CA ILE A 48 24.40 18.00 18.56
C ILE A 48 25.80 18.60 18.35
N PRO A 49 26.90 17.84 18.50
CA PRO A 49 28.23 18.36 18.25
C PRO A 49 28.36 18.71 16.78
N ARG A 50 28.53 20.00 16.48
CA ARG A 50 29.10 20.47 15.23
C ARG A 50 30.55 20.80 15.52
N ASN A 51 31.46 19.91 15.17
CA ASN A 51 32.87 20.22 14.92
C ASN A 51 33.39 19.20 13.90
N GLY A 52 34.02 19.71 12.85
CA GLY A 52 34.75 18.91 11.88
C GLY A 52 35.87 18.14 12.55
N ASP A 53 35.97 16.87 12.20
CA ASP A 53 37.15 16.19 11.66
C ASP A 53 36.69 14.76 11.33
N ASP A 54 37.11 14.26 10.16
CA ASP A 54 36.84 12.94 9.58
C ASP A 54 35.37 12.60 9.27
N LEU A 55 34.88 13.11 8.12
CA LEU A 55 33.82 12.43 7.37
C LEU A 55 34.41 11.12 6.83
N ASP A 56 33.97 9.99 7.36
CA ASP A 56 34.26 8.68 6.80
C ASP A 56 33.82 8.64 5.32
N LYS A 57 34.77 8.36 4.43
CA LYS A 57 34.52 8.13 2.99
C LYS A 57 33.73 6.84 2.72
N GLU A 58 33.16 6.21 3.75
CA GLU A 58 32.53 4.88 3.71
C GLU A 58 30.99 4.91 3.75
N GLU A 59 30.33 6.07 3.63
CA GLU A 59 28.86 6.13 3.57
C GLU A 59 28.30 5.76 2.19
N LEU A 60 28.31 4.45 1.91
CA LEU A 60 27.30 3.71 1.15
C LEU A 60 27.56 2.23 1.44
N ALA A 61 27.05 1.78 2.58
CA ALA A 61 27.10 0.38 2.98
C ALA A 61 26.02 -0.39 2.22
N PHE A 62 26.47 -1.34 1.38
CA PHE A 62 25.63 -2.40 0.85
C PHE A 62 26.29 -3.73 1.19
N ASP A 63 25.57 -4.59 1.89
CA ASP A 63 25.99 -5.96 2.16
C ASP A 63 24.99 -6.92 1.54
N PHE A 64 25.55 -7.90 0.84
CA PHE A 64 24.87 -8.77 -0.10
C PHE A 64 25.21 -10.24 0.16
N SER A 65 26.15 -10.54 1.04
CA SER A 65 26.76 -11.88 1.11
C SER A 65 25.82 -13.04 1.49
N SER A 66 24.68 -12.71 2.09
CA SER A 66 23.66 -13.66 2.57
C SER A 66 22.47 -13.84 1.63
N ALA A 67 22.33 -13.06 0.55
CA ALA A 67 21.22 -13.14 -0.41
C ALA A 67 21.32 -14.34 -1.39
N MET A 68 21.67 -15.51 -0.86
CA MET A 68 21.98 -16.73 -1.61
C MET A 68 20.74 -17.48 -2.11
N ARG A 69 19.51 -17.04 -1.82
CA ARG A 69 18.27 -17.67 -2.31
C ARG A 69 17.32 -16.65 -2.93
N GLY A 70 16.46 -17.12 -3.84
CA GLY A 70 15.59 -16.27 -4.67
C GLY A 70 14.51 -15.47 -3.93
N SER A 71 14.51 -15.47 -2.59
CA SER A 71 13.57 -14.81 -1.68
C SER A 71 14.14 -13.55 -1.01
N ASP A 72 15.44 -13.26 -1.17
CA ASP A 72 16.15 -12.32 -0.32
C ASP A 72 16.05 -10.88 -0.89
N TYR A 73 15.65 -9.92 -0.04
CA TYR A 73 15.52 -8.49 -0.38
C TYR A 73 16.72 -7.69 0.13
N VAL A 74 17.17 -6.73 -0.67
CA VAL A 74 18.27 -5.82 -0.40
C VAL A 74 17.72 -4.44 -0.10
N GLU A 75 18.14 -3.87 1.01
CA GLU A 75 17.87 -2.48 1.35
C GLU A 75 18.72 -1.48 0.56
N VAL A 76 18.09 -0.42 0.05
CA VAL A 76 18.72 0.69 -0.66
C VAL A 76 18.25 2.01 -0.06
N TYR A 77 19.22 2.81 0.36
CA TYR A 77 19.02 4.18 0.82
C TYR A 77 19.32 5.14 -0.34
N SER A 78 18.39 6.06 -0.63
CA SER A 78 18.63 7.18 -1.55
C SER A 78 18.37 8.50 -0.83
N SER A 79 19.35 9.38 -0.85
CA SER A 79 19.22 10.78 -0.43
C SER A 79 19.03 11.74 -1.60
N PHE A 80 19.10 11.25 -2.85
CA PHE A 80 19.03 12.07 -4.06
C PHE A 80 17.58 12.18 -4.58
N ASP A 81 17.22 13.38 -5.04
CA ASP A 81 15.85 13.87 -5.35
C ASP A 81 14.86 13.86 -4.18
N ARG A 82 14.67 12.71 -3.50
CA ARG A 82 13.84 12.55 -2.29
C ARG A 82 14.44 11.49 -1.36
N PRO A 83 14.54 11.74 -0.04
CA PRO A 83 14.91 10.71 0.93
C PRO A 83 13.97 9.51 0.83
N SER A 84 14.53 8.35 0.48
CA SER A 84 13.76 7.12 0.38
C SER A 84 14.56 5.92 0.83
N ILE A 85 13.85 4.94 1.38
CA ILE A 85 14.40 3.63 1.72
C ILE A 85 13.53 2.55 1.10
N LYS A 86 14.17 1.72 0.28
CA LYS A 86 13.49 0.72 -0.55
C LYS A 86 14.17 -0.62 -0.44
N TRP A 87 13.36 -1.67 -0.41
CA TRP A 87 13.83 -3.04 -0.41
C TRP A 87 13.59 -3.64 -1.80
N TYR A 88 14.63 -4.21 -2.42
CA TYR A 88 14.59 -4.80 -3.75
C TYR A 88 14.91 -6.29 -3.70
N SER A 89 14.11 -7.14 -4.32
CA SER A 89 14.56 -8.51 -4.61
C SER A 89 15.77 -8.47 -5.53
N ARG A 90 16.56 -9.56 -5.57
CA ARG A 90 17.74 -9.64 -6.45
C ARG A 90 17.44 -9.36 -7.93
N SER A 91 16.28 -9.79 -8.43
CA SER A 91 15.85 -9.55 -9.81
C SER A 91 15.46 -8.09 -10.05
N GLU A 92 14.73 -7.47 -9.12
CA GLU A 92 14.34 -6.07 -9.17
C GLU A 92 15.57 -5.16 -9.08
N PHE A 93 16.48 -5.45 -8.14
CA PHE A 93 17.74 -4.73 -7.99
C PHE A 93 18.54 -4.77 -9.30
N LYS A 94 18.68 -5.95 -9.91
CA LYS A 94 19.39 -6.10 -11.18
C LYS A 94 18.69 -5.41 -12.34
N ALA A 95 17.36 -5.38 -12.35
CA ALA A 95 16.61 -4.66 -13.37
C ALA A 95 16.81 -3.15 -13.26
N GLU A 96 16.80 -2.61 -12.04
CA GLU A 96 16.94 -1.19 -11.74
C GLU A 96 18.40 -0.72 -11.93
N PHE A 97 19.33 -1.35 -11.21
CA PHE A 97 20.73 -0.90 -11.13
C PHE A 97 21.65 -1.56 -12.16
N ARG A 98 21.13 -2.50 -12.97
CA ARG A 98 21.83 -3.17 -14.07
C ARG A 98 23.00 -4.08 -13.66
N TYR A 99 23.15 -4.38 -12.38
CA TYR A 99 24.12 -5.36 -11.89
C TYR A 99 23.55 -6.28 -10.82
N ASP A 100 24.23 -7.39 -10.60
CA ASP A 100 23.85 -8.35 -9.56
C ASP A 100 24.29 -7.81 -8.20
N PRO A 101 23.38 -7.66 -7.21
CA PRO A 101 23.77 -7.19 -5.89
C PRO A 101 24.88 -8.06 -5.26
N LEU A 102 24.88 -9.37 -5.51
CA LEU A 102 25.91 -10.29 -5.01
C LEU A 102 27.26 -10.20 -5.73
N ASN A 103 27.28 -9.56 -6.90
CA ASN A 103 28.47 -9.44 -7.73
C ASN A 103 28.52 -8.01 -8.30
N PRO A 104 28.73 -7.00 -7.44
CA PRO A 104 28.77 -5.62 -7.86
C PRO A 104 29.96 -5.38 -8.80
N PRO A 105 29.78 -4.58 -9.86
CA PRO A 105 30.86 -4.28 -10.78
C PRO A 105 31.96 -3.53 -10.03
N LYS A 106 33.19 -4.01 -10.17
CA LYS A 106 34.35 -3.32 -9.60
C LYS A 106 34.47 -1.91 -10.22
N PRO A 107 34.57 -0.84 -9.41
CA PRO A 107 34.88 0.48 -9.92
C PRO A 107 36.23 0.50 -10.67
N GLN A 108 36.34 1.27 -11.75
CA GLN A 108 37.55 1.28 -12.60
C GLN A 108 38.81 1.70 -11.84
N ASP A 109 38.67 2.56 -10.84
CA ASP A 109 39.78 3.16 -10.09
C ASP A 109 40.13 2.42 -8.79
N VAL A 110 39.49 1.28 -8.50
CA VAL A 110 39.73 0.50 -7.28
C VAL A 110 40.56 -0.74 -7.61
N ASP A 111 41.64 -0.96 -6.85
CA ASP A 111 42.48 -2.15 -6.97
C ASP A 111 41.66 -3.42 -6.69
N GLU A 112 41.98 -4.51 -7.37
CA GLU A 112 41.24 -5.77 -7.22
C GLU A 112 41.34 -6.34 -5.80
N THR A 113 42.52 -6.26 -5.19
CA THR A 113 42.76 -6.72 -3.81
C THR A 113 42.05 -5.81 -2.80
N GLU A 114 42.04 -4.50 -3.06
CA GLU A 114 41.33 -3.52 -2.24
C GLU A 114 39.82 -3.71 -2.33
N TRP A 115 39.30 -4.01 -3.53
CA TRP A 115 37.90 -4.33 -3.75
C TRP A 115 37.47 -5.60 -3.03
N GLU A 116 38.27 -6.67 -3.10
CA GLU A 116 38.03 -7.91 -2.35
C GLU A 116 38.03 -7.68 -0.84
N GLN A 117 38.99 -6.90 -0.31
CA GLN A 117 39.04 -6.56 1.13
C GLN A 117 37.91 -5.63 1.57
N LEU A 118 37.45 -4.72 0.72
CA LEU A 118 36.26 -3.89 0.99
C LEU A 118 35.00 -4.74 1.00
N HIS A 119 34.90 -5.70 0.08
CA HIS A 119 33.81 -6.68 0.06
C HIS A 119 33.82 -7.53 1.35
N GLU A 120 34.96 -8.10 1.75
CA GLU A 120 35.08 -8.88 2.98
C GLU A 120 34.80 -8.07 4.26
N ARG A 121 35.26 -6.82 4.34
CA ARG A 121 34.99 -5.94 5.51
C ARG A 121 33.53 -5.55 5.63
N ARG A 122 32.84 -5.32 4.50
CA ARG A 122 31.38 -5.06 4.49
C ARG A 122 30.59 -6.24 5.05
N ILE A 123 31.01 -7.47 4.74
CA ILE A 123 30.40 -8.71 5.23
C ILE A 123 30.64 -8.91 6.73
N ALA A 124 31.79 -8.47 7.24
CA ALA A 124 32.18 -8.70 8.63
C ALA A 124 31.64 -7.66 9.63
N GLY A 125 31.20 -6.49 9.16
CA GLY A 125 30.81 -5.35 9.99
C GLY A 125 29.33 -4.96 9.95
N SER A 126 28.50 -5.63 9.14
CA SER A 126 27.08 -5.30 8.97
C SER A 126 26.20 -5.93 10.04
N ALA A 127 25.28 -5.14 10.61
CA ALA A 127 24.03 -5.66 11.15
C ALA A 127 23.22 -6.24 9.99
N GLU A 128 22.61 -7.41 10.17
CA GLU A 128 21.95 -8.21 9.12
C GLU A 128 21.12 -7.34 8.14
N PRO A 129 21.61 -7.09 6.91
CA PRO A 129 20.91 -6.26 5.93
C PRO A 129 19.95 -7.09 5.05
N THR A 130 19.82 -8.39 5.34
CA THR A 130 18.91 -9.31 4.67
C THR A 130 17.84 -9.81 5.63
N ILE A 131 16.57 -9.66 5.25
CA ILE A 131 15.44 -10.26 5.97
C ILE A 131 15.45 -11.76 5.67
N HIS A 132 16.04 -12.57 6.55
CA HIS A 132 15.84 -14.01 6.56
C HIS A 132 14.47 -14.37 7.12
N ASP A 133 13.82 -15.42 6.63
CA ASP A 133 12.61 -15.95 7.26
C ASP A 133 12.99 -16.66 8.58
N THR A 134 13.07 -15.89 9.67
CA THR A 134 13.14 -16.44 11.03
C THR A 134 11.81 -17.11 11.37
N GLU A 135 11.81 -18.01 12.35
CA GLU A 135 10.59 -18.69 12.80
C GLU A 135 9.48 -17.67 13.15
N ASP A 136 9.84 -16.58 13.83
CA ASP A 136 8.92 -15.52 14.20
C ASP A 136 8.38 -14.73 13.01
N ARG A 137 9.20 -14.50 11.98
CA ARG A 137 8.77 -13.84 10.73
C ARG A 137 7.77 -14.71 9.96
N VAL A 138 8.01 -16.02 9.87
CA VAL A 138 7.08 -16.96 9.25
C VAL A 138 5.77 -17.01 10.04
N ILE A 139 5.85 -17.11 11.38
CA ILE A 139 4.66 -17.07 12.25
C ILE A 139 3.89 -15.76 12.02
N PHE A 140 4.57 -14.62 11.93
CA PHE A 140 3.90 -13.35 11.69
C PHE A 140 3.24 -13.28 10.30
N LEU A 141 3.89 -13.77 9.24
CA LEU A 141 3.30 -13.83 7.91
C LEU A 141 2.10 -14.79 7.84
N ASP A 142 2.14 -15.96 8.50
CA ASP A 142 0.98 -16.86 8.64
C ASP A 142 -0.17 -16.16 9.35
N ARG A 143 0.12 -15.44 10.45
CA ARG A 143 -0.86 -14.62 11.18
C ARG A 143 -1.50 -13.57 10.29
N ILE A 144 -0.73 -12.85 9.48
CA ILE A 144 -1.27 -11.86 8.54
C ILE A 144 -2.13 -12.53 7.47
N ALA A 145 -1.68 -13.65 6.90
CA ALA A 145 -2.42 -14.35 5.85
C ALA A 145 -3.76 -14.93 6.36
N ARG A 146 -3.78 -15.52 7.56
CA ARG A 146 -5.02 -15.96 8.22
C ARG A 146 -5.94 -14.80 8.55
N LEU A 147 -5.39 -13.72 9.10
CA LEU A 147 -6.13 -12.51 9.42
C LEU A 147 -6.75 -11.91 8.15
N TRP A 148 -5.98 -11.87 7.05
CA TRP A 148 -6.44 -11.50 5.72
C TRP A 148 -7.62 -12.37 5.29
N ASN A 149 -7.53 -13.69 5.46
CA ASN A 149 -8.58 -14.64 5.12
C ASN A 149 -9.81 -14.59 6.07
N GLY A 150 -9.89 -13.60 6.96
CA GLY A 150 -11.02 -13.41 7.86
C GLY A 150 -10.99 -14.31 9.10
N GLU A 151 -9.88 -14.99 9.37
CA GLU A 151 -9.73 -15.81 10.58
C GLU A 151 -9.50 -14.97 11.83
N SER A 152 -9.76 -15.57 13.00
CA SER A 152 -9.29 -15.04 14.28
C SER A 152 -7.85 -15.48 14.54
N VAL A 153 -6.98 -14.52 14.79
CA VAL A 153 -5.55 -14.74 15.03
C VAL A 153 -5.19 -14.04 16.33
N CYS A 154 -4.48 -14.71 17.24
CA CYS A 154 -4.13 -14.15 18.55
C CYS A 154 -5.33 -13.56 19.34
N GLY A 155 -6.53 -14.09 19.12
CA GLY A 155 -7.75 -13.57 19.76
C GLY A 155 -8.31 -12.29 19.14
N VAL A 156 -7.76 -11.80 18.02
CA VAL A 156 -8.26 -10.65 17.26
C VAL A 156 -8.78 -11.04 15.86
N HIS A 157 -9.64 -10.20 15.28
CA HIS A 157 -10.24 -10.36 13.95
C HIS A 157 -10.40 -8.99 13.27
N LEU A 158 -10.16 -8.92 11.95
CA LEU A 158 -10.11 -7.65 11.19
C LEU A 158 -11.34 -6.77 11.37
N LEU A 159 -12.55 -7.35 11.27
CA LEU A 159 -13.78 -6.55 11.35
C LEU A 159 -14.17 -6.28 12.80
N TRP A 160 -14.14 -7.32 13.64
CA TRP A 160 -14.64 -7.25 15.03
C TRP A 160 -13.79 -6.29 15.87
N ASP A 161 -12.46 -6.41 15.79
CA ASP A 161 -11.52 -5.58 16.54
C ASP A 161 -11.12 -4.31 15.77
N GLN A 162 -11.87 -3.97 14.71
CA GLN A 162 -11.74 -2.73 13.94
C GLN A 162 -10.31 -2.50 13.46
N CYS A 163 -9.77 -3.50 12.78
CA CYS A 163 -8.38 -3.57 12.31
C CYS A 163 -7.41 -3.51 13.51
N PRO A 164 -7.11 -4.66 14.14
CA PRO A 164 -6.27 -4.71 15.34
C PRO A 164 -4.92 -4.03 15.12
N ALA A 165 -4.26 -3.61 16.20
CA ALA A 165 -2.93 -3.05 16.12
C ALA A 165 -1.92 -4.16 15.78
N VAL A 166 -0.77 -3.79 15.19
CA VAL A 166 0.29 -4.75 14.90
C VAL A 166 0.80 -5.44 16.17
N THR A 167 0.79 -4.75 17.31
CA THR A 167 1.16 -5.30 18.62
C THR A 167 0.24 -6.44 19.07
N ASP A 168 -1.01 -6.45 18.61
CA ASP A 168 -1.94 -7.55 18.91
C ASP A 168 -1.55 -8.84 18.16
N LEU A 169 -0.80 -8.70 17.06
CA LEU A 169 -0.33 -9.79 16.20
C LEU A 169 1.08 -10.25 16.54
N THR A 170 1.85 -9.45 17.29
CA THR A 170 3.28 -9.68 17.54
C THR A 170 3.67 -9.78 19.01
N ALA A 171 2.69 -9.76 19.93
CA ALA A 171 2.94 -9.68 21.38
C ALA A 171 3.86 -10.77 21.97
N ASP A 172 3.89 -11.95 21.35
CA ASP A 172 4.67 -13.12 21.76
C ASP A 172 5.85 -13.43 20.83
N LEU A 173 6.14 -12.54 19.87
CA LEU A 173 7.22 -12.68 18.90
C LEU A 173 8.35 -11.70 19.21
N ASP A 174 9.57 -12.04 18.81
CA ASP A 174 10.73 -11.17 19.00
C ASP A 174 10.59 -9.89 18.16
N HIS A 175 10.49 -8.77 18.87
CA HIS A 175 10.28 -7.47 18.25
C HIS A 175 11.48 -7.07 17.37
N ASP A 176 12.70 -7.41 17.77
CA ASP A 176 13.91 -7.04 17.03
C ASP A 176 13.97 -7.81 15.70
N ASP A 177 13.58 -9.08 15.71
CA ASP A 177 13.43 -9.90 14.51
C ASP A 177 12.36 -9.33 13.56
N LEU A 178 11.21 -8.97 14.11
CA LEU A 178 10.05 -8.55 13.35
C LEU A 178 10.15 -7.13 12.81
N ASN A 179 10.95 -6.27 13.43
CA ASN A 179 11.06 -4.88 13.05
C ASN A 179 11.34 -4.74 11.55
N HIS A 180 12.21 -5.55 10.97
CA HIS A 180 12.52 -5.49 9.54
C HIS A 180 11.33 -5.77 8.59
N LEU A 181 10.27 -6.44 9.05
CA LEU A 181 9.11 -6.76 8.21
C LEU A 181 8.15 -5.58 8.00
N TYR A 182 8.09 -4.63 8.95
CA TYR A 182 7.16 -3.49 8.88
C TYR A 182 7.77 -2.15 9.28
N TYR A 183 8.98 -2.14 9.85
CA TYR A 183 9.80 -0.98 10.19
C TYR A 183 11.19 -1.07 9.56
N ASN A 184 11.76 0.08 9.27
CA ASN A 184 13.18 0.20 9.00
C ASN A 184 13.96 0.23 10.33
N THR A 185 14.73 -0.81 10.64
CA THR A 185 15.48 -0.92 11.90
C THR A 185 16.62 0.10 12.05
N ASN A 186 17.18 0.61 10.95
CA ASN A 186 18.29 1.58 11.01
C ASN A 186 17.83 3.00 11.36
N LEU A 187 16.56 3.33 11.10
CA LEU A 187 15.95 4.60 11.55
C LEU A 187 15.26 4.47 12.91
N GLY A 188 14.84 3.25 13.27
CA GLY A 188 14.04 3.01 14.46
C GLY A 188 12.59 3.46 14.30
N TRP A 189 11.74 2.86 15.14
CA TRP A 189 10.28 3.07 15.16
C TRP A 189 9.88 4.54 15.29
N GLU A 190 10.58 5.31 16.12
CA GLU A 190 10.22 6.71 16.42
C GLU A 190 10.39 7.64 15.21
N ILE A 191 11.43 7.42 14.38
CA ILE A 191 11.68 8.25 13.19
C ILE A 191 10.62 7.98 12.13
N ILE A 192 10.25 6.71 11.91
CA ILE A 192 9.19 6.35 10.97
C ILE A 192 7.86 6.95 11.43
N LEU A 193 7.52 6.82 12.70
CA LEU A 193 6.31 7.45 13.24
C LEU A 193 6.30 8.97 13.07
N THR A 194 7.45 9.62 13.25
CA THR A 194 7.55 11.08 13.16
C THR A 194 7.40 11.59 11.73
N PHE A 195 7.88 10.84 10.74
CA PHE A 195 7.96 11.32 9.35
C PHE A 195 7.09 10.55 8.35
N ALA A 196 6.40 9.47 8.75
CA ALA A 196 5.58 8.65 7.85
C ALA A 196 4.50 9.43 7.10
N ASP A 197 3.96 10.49 7.71
CA ASP A 197 2.93 11.35 7.10
C ASP A 197 3.52 12.47 6.23
N ALA A 198 4.85 12.60 6.19
CA ALA A 198 5.52 13.62 5.41
C ALA A 198 5.58 13.22 3.94
N ASP A 199 5.15 14.13 3.06
CA ASP A 199 5.16 13.93 1.60
C ASP A 199 6.57 13.76 0.99
N TRP A 200 7.60 14.09 1.77
CA TRP A 200 9.01 13.98 1.43
C TRP A 200 9.72 12.73 1.96
N PHE A 201 9.05 11.89 2.76
CA PHE A 201 9.65 10.69 3.36
C PHE A 201 8.95 9.42 2.83
N ASP A 202 9.68 8.61 2.06
CA ASP A 202 9.18 7.36 1.51
C ASP A 202 9.91 6.18 2.16
N TYR A 203 9.18 5.38 2.94
CA TYR A 203 9.67 4.12 3.46
C TYR A 203 8.78 3.00 2.94
N SER A 204 9.40 1.98 2.36
CA SER A 204 8.71 0.76 1.96
C SER A 204 9.49 -0.40 2.52
N SER A 205 8.88 -1.25 3.36
CA SER A 205 9.47 -2.56 3.61
C SER A 205 9.23 -3.43 2.37
N GLY A 206 10.00 -4.51 2.22
CA GLY A 206 9.79 -5.46 1.12
C GLY A 206 8.40 -6.12 1.15
N PHE A 207 7.82 -6.33 2.34
CA PHE A 207 6.66 -7.22 2.52
C PHE A 207 5.40 -6.50 3.03
N LEU A 208 5.56 -5.60 3.99
CA LEU A 208 4.46 -4.86 4.61
C LEU A 208 4.58 -3.35 4.40
N LYS A 209 3.46 -2.67 4.46
CA LYS A 209 3.38 -1.22 4.40
C LYS A 209 2.33 -0.73 5.37
N SER A 210 2.44 0.53 5.74
CA SER A 210 1.37 1.20 6.46
C SER A 210 0.22 1.57 5.54
N THR A 211 -0.96 1.65 6.12
CA THR A 211 -2.15 2.23 5.52
C THR A 211 -2.99 2.89 6.60
N THR A 212 -3.92 3.74 6.20
CA THR A 212 -4.93 4.28 7.11
C THR A 212 -6.28 3.69 6.78
N LEU A 213 -6.89 3.04 7.76
CA LEU A 213 -8.19 2.40 7.64
C LEU A 213 -9.08 2.84 8.79
N LEU A 214 -10.28 3.34 8.47
CA LEU A 214 -11.22 3.88 9.47
C LEU A 214 -10.59 4.94 10.40
N ARG A 215 -9.67 5.76 9.85
CA ARG A 215 -8.88 6.79 10.56
C ARG A 215 -7.89 6.22 11.59
N LYS A 216 -7.61 4.92 11.54
CA LYS A 216 -6.61 4.24 12.36
C LYS A 216 -5.42 3.84 11.47
N PRO A 217 -4.17 4.13 11.89
CA PRO A 217 -3.01 3.61 11.19
C PRO A 217 -2.89 2.10 11.40
N VAL A 218 -2.61 1.38 10.33
CA VAL A 218 -2.41 -0.07 10.29
C VAL A 218 -1.08 -0.35 9.60
N TRP A 219 -0.25 -1.22 10.17
CA TRP A 219 1.16 -1.40 9.78
C TRP A 219 1.47 -2.75 9.12
N TYR A 220 0.44 -3.50 8.77
CA TYR A 220 0.56 -4.85 8.21
C TYR A 220 -0.21 -5.00 6.89
N ASP A 221 -0.46 -3.91 6.16
CA ASP A 221 -0.96 -4.04 4.79
C ASP A 221 0.14 -4.65 3.92
N LEU A 222 -0.23 -5.53 2.99
CA LEU A 222 0.74 -6.25 2.17
C LEU A 222 1.20 -5.40 0.99
N THR A 223 2.50 -5.44 0.69
CA THR A 223 3.03 -4.99 -0.60
C THR A 223 2.73 -6.05 -1.67
N GLN A 224 2.98 -5.73 -2.96
CA GLN A 224 2.85 -6.73 -4.02
C GLN A 224 3.84 -7.88 -3.82
N ALA A 225 5.05 -7.55 -3.36
CA ALA A 225 6.08 -8.51 -2.99
C ALA A 225 5.62 -9.40 -1.82
N GLY A 226 5.04 -8.82 -0.76
CA GLY A 226 4.43 -9.55 0.35
C GLY A 226 3.37 -10.56 -0.10
N ARG A 227 2.42 -10.12 -0.92
CA ARG A 227 1.38 -11.02 -1.48
C ARG A 227 1.98 -12.12 -2.35
N THR A 228 2.93 -11.78 -3.21
CA THR A 228 3.60 -12.76 -4.09
C THR A 228 4.39 -13.77 -3.27
N ARG A 229 5.03 -13.35 -2.18
CA ARG A 229 5.76 -14.24 -1.27
C ARG A 229 4.82 -15.23 -0.59
N ILE A 230 3.72 -14.75 -0.01
CA ILE A 230 2.75 -15.59 0.72
C ILE A 230 2.14 -16.64 -0.22
N ASN A 231 1.64 -16.24 -1.38
CA ASN A 231 0.95 -17.14 -2.32
C ASN A 231 1.89 -18.10 -3.09
N ASN A 232 3.21 -17.99 -2.91
CA ASN A 232 4.18 -18.92 -3.51
C ASN A 232 4.92 -19.74 -2.44
N ASP A 233 4.51 -19.65 -1.18
CA ASP A 233 5.04 -20.48 -0.10
C ASP A 233 4.06 -21.60 0.24
N ASP A 234 4.51 -22.86 0.12
CA ASP A 234 3.70 -24.01 0.51
C ASP A 234 3.46 -24.08 2.03
N ASP A 235 4.27 -23.38 2.84
CA ASP A 235 4.16 -23.33 4.29
C ASP A 235 3.21 -22.23 4.81
N LEU A 236 2.72 -21.34 3.93
CA LEU A 236 1.79 -20.26 4.27
C LEU A 236 0.43 -20.46 3.62
N PRO A 237 -0.68 -20.03 4.24
CA PRO A 237 -1.99 -20.10 3.61
C PRO A 237 -2.10 -19.08 2.48
N ASP A 238 -2.64 -19.53 1.34
CA ASP A 238 -2.95 -18.65 0.22
C ASP A 238 -3.90 -17.52 0.65
N LEU A 239 -3.66 -16.33 0.11
CA LEU A 239 -4.53 -15.19 0.29
C LEU A 239 -5.77 -15.36 -0.58
N HIS A 240 -6.94 -15.40 0.06
CA HIS A 240 -8.22 -15.37 -0.66
C HIS A 240 -8.50 -13.97 -1.20
N GLY A 241 -9.03 -13.89 -2.43
CA GLY A 241 -9.42 -12.63 -3.09
C GLY A 241 -8.56 -12.29 -4.32
N ASP A 242 -8.53 -11.01 -4.73
CA ASP A 242 -7.64 -10.54 -5.79
C ASP A 242 -6.20 -10.41 -5.25
N LEU A 243 -5.25 -11.08 -5.90
CA LEU A 243 -3.82 -11.06 -5.56
C LEU A 243 -3.19 -9.65 -5.56
N ASN A 244 -3.88 -8.64 -6.08
CA ASN A 244 -3.41 -7.26 -6.13
C ASN A 244 -4.17 -6.33 -5.18
N GLU A 245 -5.15 -6.84 -4.42
CA GLU A 245 -5.91 -6.01 -3.49
C GLU A 245 -5.08 -5.65 -2.25
N GLY A 246 -5.34 -4.45 -1.71
CA GLY A 246 -4.76 -4.00 -0.44
C GLY A 246 -5.72 -4.25 0.72
N LEU A 247 -5.22 -4.11 1.96
CA LEU A 247 -6.00 -4.35 3.17
C LEU A 247 -7.28 -3.50 3.24
N THR A 248 -7.23 -2.26 2.73
CA THR A 248 -8.42 -1.39 2.65
C THR A 248 -9.50 -2.01 1.78
N HIS A 249 -9.15 -2.58 0.62
CA HIS A 249 -10.09 -3.27 -0.25
C HIS A 249 -10.67 -4.48 0.47
N ARG A 250 -9.79 -5.32 1.02
CA ARG A 250 -10.14 -6.55 1.74
C ARG A 250 -11.13 -6.29 2.88
N VAL A 251 -10.85 -5.34 3.76
CA VAL A 251 -11.77 -4.96 4.85
C VAL A 251 -13.09 -4.39 4.32
N THR A 252 -13.06 -3.67 3.20
CA THR A 252 -14.28 -3.16 2.57
C THR A 252 -15.14 -4.28 2.00
N VAL A 253 -14.54 -5.36 1.48
CA VAL A 253 -15.27 -6.59 1.08
C VAL A 253 -15.97 -7.17 2.29
N GLY A 254 -15.24 -7.41 3.38
CA GLY A 254 -15.80 -7.97 4.61
C GLY A 254 -16.95 -7.15 5.19
N LEU A 255 -16.80 -5.82 5.25
CA LEU A 255 -17.87 -4.91 5.69
C LEU A 255 -19.08 -4.95 4.74
N THR A 256 -18.86 -5.07 3.44
CA THR A 256 -19.93 -5.14 2.44
C THR A 256 -20.68 -6.47 2.54
N VAL A 257 -19.98 -7.59 2.69
CA VAL A 257 -20.60 -8.91 2.92
C VAL A 257 -21.45 -8.88 4.18
N LEU A 258 -20.91 -8.35 5.29
CA LEU A 258 -21.64 -8.21 6.55
C LEU A 258 -22.90 -7.34 6.39
N ASP A 259 -22.80 -6.19 5.73
CA ASP A 259 -23.94 -5.28 5.49
C ASP A 259 -25.07 -5.98 4.72
N GLU A 260 -24.73 -6.70 3.65
CA GLU A 260 -25.71 -7.42 2.82
C GLU A 260 -26.33 -8.60 3.59
N LEU A 261 -25.56 -9.31 4.43
CA LEU A 261 -26.08 -10.37 5.29
C LEU A 261 -27.02 -9.84 6.37
N ILE A 262 -26.72 -8.68 6.97
CA ILE A 262 -27.61 -7.98 7.92
C ILE A 262 -28.93 -7.61 7.24
N ALA A 263 -28.88 -7.20 5.97
CA ALA A 263 -30.06 -6.92 5.17
C ALA A 263 -30.87 -8.19 4.80
N GLY A 264 -30.38 -9.38 5.15
CA GLY A 264 -31.02 -10.66 4.87
C GLY A 264 -30.85 -11.13 3.42
N HIS A 265 -29.81 -10.67 2.72
CA HIS A 265 -29.52 -11.08 1.36
C HIS A 265 -28.75 -12.41 1.32
N GLU A 266 -28.90 -13.16 0.23
CA GLU A 266 -27.97 -14.23 -0.15
C GLU A 266 -26.71 -13.55 -0.70
N VAL A 267 -25.53 -13.84 -0.15
CA VAL A 267 -24.28 -13.14 -0.48
C VAL A 267 -23.19 -14.13 -0.91
N GLN A 268 -22.44 -13.76 -1.94
CA GLN A 268 -21.26 -14.47 -2.41
C GLN A 268 -20.12 -13.47 -2.66
N PRO A 269 -19.04 -13.48 -1.85
CA PRO A 269 -17.83 -12.72 -2.13
C PRO A 269 -17.05 -13.37 -3.29
N TYR A 270 -16.30 -12.55 -4.04
CA TYR A 270 -15.45 -12.95 -5.18
C TYR A 270 -16.13 -13.92 -6.15
N ALA A 271 -17.35 -13.60 -6.55
CA ALA A 271 -18.13 -14.46 -7.44
C ALA A 271 -17.57 -14.42 -8.87
N GLU A 272 -17.20 -15.58 -9.41
CA GLU A 272 -16.85 -15.73 -10.83
C GLU A 272 -18.10 -15.68 -11.72
N LEU A 273 -18.22 -14.63 -12.52
CA LEU A 273 -19.26 -14.46 -13.54
C LEU A 273 -18.61 -14.34 -14.93
N ASP A 274 -19.38 -14.49 -16.02
CA ASP A 274 -18.76 -14.37 -17.37
C ASP A 274 -18.14 -12.98 -17.65
N ALA A 275 -18.52 -11.95 -16.88
CA ALA A 275 -17.94 -10.61 -16.98
C ALA A 275 -16.62 -10.45 -16.18
N GLY A 276 -16.19 -11.51 -15.47
CA GLY A 276 -15.05 -11.51 -14.56
C GLY A 276 -15.46 -11.77 -13.11
N VAL A 277 -14.48 -11.69 -12.21
CA VAL A 277 -14.70 -11.76 -10.75
C VAL A 277 -15.36 -10.46 -10.29
N VAL A 278 -16.40 -10.58 -9.46
CA VAL A 278 -17.09 -9.48 -8.80
C VAL A 278 -16.85 -9.58 -7.30
N ASP A 279 -16.45 -8.47 -6.67
CA ASP A 279 -16.07 -8.46 -5.26
C ASP A 279 -17.17 -9.01 -4.35
N VAL A 280 -18.41 -8.54 -4.53
CA VAL A 280 -19.58 -9.09 -3.83
C VAL A 280 -20.78 -9.18 -4.77
N VAL A 281 -21.37 -10.37 -4.89
CA VAL A 281 -22.70 -10.57 -5.48
C VAL A 281 -23.68 -10.77 -4.35
N SER A 282 -24.77 -10.02 -4.36
CA SER A 282 -25.87 -10.23 -3.42
C SER A 282 -27.21 -10.39 -4.11
N LYS A 283 -28.14 -11.03 -3.43
CA LYS A 283 -29.51 -11.25 -3.92
C LYS A 283 -30.50 -11.09 -2.79
N ASP A 284 -31.47 -10.21 -3.00
CA ASP A 284 -32.51 -9.96 -2.01
C ASP A 284 -33.62 -11.02 -2.04
N ALA A 285 -34.54 -10.94 -1.07
CA ALA A 285 -35.69 -11.84 -0.97
C ALA A 285 -36.65 -11.77 -2.18
N ALA A 286 -36.62 -10.68 -2.95
CA ALA A 286 -37.40 -10.52 -4.19
C ALA A 286 -36.68 -11.11 -5.41
N GLY A 287 -35.46 -11.63 -5.25
CA GLY A 287 -34.64 -12.18 -6.33
C GLY A 287 -33.91 -11.11 -7.16
N ARG A 288 -33.91 -9.84 -6.75
CA ARG A 288 -33.09 -8.81 -7.38
C ARG A 288 -31.63 -9.09 -7.05
N ARG A 289 -30.78 -9.02 -8.06
CA ARG A 289 -29.35 -9.30 -7.95
C ARG A 289 -28.57 -8.01 -8.00
N TYR A 290 -27.59 -7.89 -7.12
CA TYR A 290 -26.67 -6.77 -7.02
C TYR A 290 -25.26 -7.24 -7.35
N ALA A 291 -24.53 -6.41 -8.09
CA ALA A 291 -23.11 -6.61 -8.33
C ALA A 291 -22.39 -5.43 -7.69
N ILE A 292 -21.62 -5.70 -6.64
CA ILE A 292 -20.98 -4.69 -5.82
C ILE A 292 -19.47 -4.77 -6.06
N GLU A 293 -18.90 -3.65 -6.51
CA GLU A 293 -17.46 -3.51 -6.76
C GLU A 293 -16.85 -2.53 -5.76
N ILE A 294 -15.66 -2.83 -5.29
CA ILE A 294 -14.89 -2.01 -4.37
C ILE A 294 -13.76 -1.35 -5.14
N LEU A 295 -13.64 -0.02 -4.99
CA LEU A 295 -12.66 0.78 -5.70
C LEU A 295 -11.84 1.59 -4.70
N THR A 296 -10.55 1.29 -4.59
CA THR A 296 -9.59 2.02 -3.76
C THR A 296 -8.77 3.00 -4.59
N ASP A 297 -8.19 4.02 -3.96
CA ASP A 297 -7.38 4.98 -4.71
C ASP A 297 -6.10 4.37 -5.28
N HIS A 298 -5.93 4.49 -6.58
CA HIS A 298 -4.71 4.18 -7.32
C HIS A 298 -4.62 5.00 -8.62
N HIS A 299 -3.45 4.96 -9.26
CA HIS A 299 -3.18 5.68 -10.52
C HIS A 299 -3.57 4.90 -11.79
N GLY A 300 -3.99 3.65 -11.69
CA GLY A 300 -4.41 2.81 -12.80
C GLY A 300 -5.76 3.19 -13.40
N TRP A 301 -5.84 4.28 -14.17
CA TRP A 301 -7.09 4.76 -14.79
C TRP A 301 -7.77 3.71 -15.68
N GLY A 302 -6.98 2.89 -16.38
CA GLY A 302 -7.49 1.80 -17.20
C GLY A 302 -8.27 0.75 -16.40
N ASN A 303 -7.92 0.53 -15.12
CA ASN A 303 -8.67 -0.38 -14.24
C ASN A 303 -10.06 0.18 -13.95
N TYR A 304 -10.17 1.48 -13.64
CA TYR A 304 -11.48 2.11 -13.42
C TYR A 304 -12.37 2.08 -14.67
N GLU A 305 -11.79 2.23 -15.86
CA GLU A 305 -12.51 2.06 -17.12
C GLU A 305 -13.01 0.62 -17.30
N GLN A 306 -12.15 -0.38 -17.06
CA GLN A 306 -12.51 -1.79 -17.15
C GLN A 306 -13.60 -2.16 -16.15
N THR A 307 -13.52 -1.70 -14.90
CA THR A 307 -14.56 -1.90 -13.88
C THR A 307 -15.90 -1.33 -14.35
N TYR A 308 -15.93 -0.13 -14.92
CA TYR A 308 -17.19 0.44 -15.42
C TYR A 308 -17.77 -0.37 -16.58
N ARG A 309 -16.93 -0.86 -17.50
CA ARG A 309 -17.37 -1.75 -18.60
C ARG A 309 -17.92 -3.07 -18.06
N LYS A 310 -17.24 -3.69 -17.09
CA LYS A 310 -17.71 -4.89 -16.37
C LYS A 310 -19.08 -4.65 -15.74
N LEU A 311 -19.25 -3.56 -15.00
CA LEU A 311 -20.54 -3.20 -14.40
C LEU A 311 -21.64 -2.99 -15.44
N ARG A 312 -21.33 -2.41 -16.60
CA ARG A 312 -22.29 -2.24 -17.70
C ARG A 312 -22.72 -3.59 -18.30
N GLU A 313 -21.79 -4.51 -18.47
CA GLU A 313 -22.12 -5.87 -18.92
C GLU A 313 -23.03 -6.60 -17.92
N LEU A 314 -22.75 -6.47 -16.62
CA LEU A 314 -23.56 -7.03 -15.54
C LEU A 314 -24.95 -6.38 -15.48
N PHE A 315 -25.05 -5.07 -15.65
CA PHE A 315 -26.32 -4.35 -15.75
C PHE A 315 -27.19 -4.90 -16.90
N ASN A 316 -26.60 -5.10 -18.08
CA ASN A 316 -27.29 -5.69 -19.23
C ASN A 316 -27.74 -7.14 -18.98
N LYS A 317 -27.11 -7.85 -18.03
CA LYS A 317 -27.51 -9.20 -17.57
C LYS A 317 -28.52 -9.17 -16.42
N GLY A 318 -29.03 -8.00 -16.04
CA GLY A 318 -30.06 -7.82 -15.01
C GLY A 318 -29.53 -7.79 -13.57
N PHE A 319 -28.28 -7.39 -13.38
CA PHE A 319 -27.75 -7.01 -12.06
C PHE A 319 -27.98 -5.52 -11.82
N GLN A 320 -28.00 -5.10 -10.55
CA GLN A 320 -27.96 -3.70 -10.12
C GLN A 320 -26.53 -3.36 -9.65
N PRO A 321 -25.74 -2.62 -10.44
CA PRO A 321 -24.37 -2.25 -10.06
C PRO A 321 -24.31 -1.29 -8.88
N ILE A 322 -23.56 -1.64 -7.85
CA ILE A 322 -23.24 -0.77 -6.71
C ILE A 322 -21.72 -0.63 -6.65
N VAL A 323 -21.22 0.53 -6.24
CA VAL A 323 -19.79 0.74 -6.03
C VAL A 323 -19.51 1.23 -4.61
N VAL A 324 -18.48 0.69 -3.98
CA VAL A 324 -18.04 1.12 -2.65
C VAL A 324 -16.61 1.62 -2.77
N PHE A 325 -16.35 2.82 -2.27
CA PHE A 325 -15.02 3.43 -2.34
C PHE A 325 -14.33 3.44 -0.98
N ASP A 326 -13.01 3.40 -0.95
CA ASP A 326 -12.24 3.67 0.28
C ASP A 326 -12.58 5.05 0.87
N THR A 327 -12.66 6.07 0.01
CA THR A 327 -12.92 7.45 0.39
C THR A 327 -13.88 8.17 -0.54
N ARG A 328 -14.47 9.25 -0.05
CA ARG A 328 -15.26 10.17 -0.87
C ARG A 328 -14.42 10.83 -1.97
N ALA A 329 -13.15 11.12 -1.69
CA ALA A 329 -12.25 11.73 -2.66
C ALA A 329 -12.03 10.80 -3.86
N THR A 330 -11.81 9.51 -3.60
CA THR A 330 -11.71 8.46 -4.62
C THR A 330 -12.99 8.35 -5.42
N ALA A 331 -14.16 8.31 -4.76
CA ALA A 331 -15.45 8.25 -5.44
C ALA A 331 -15.62 9.37 -6.47
N TYR A 332 -15.39 10.62 -6.07
CA TYR A 332 -15.54 11.77 -6.97
C TYR A 332 -14.48 11.82 -8.06
N LYS A 333 -13.23 11.42 -7.75
CA LYS A 333 -12.16 11.27 -8.72
C LYS A 333 -12.54 10.28 -9.82
N VAL A 334 -13.08 9.12 -9.45
CA VAL A 334 -13.48 8.04 -10.37
C VAL A 334 -14.73 8.40 -11.16
N PHE A 335 -15.78 8.91 -10.51
CA PHE A 335 -16.99 9.35 -11.22
C PHE A 335 -16.69 10.44 -12.25
N ASN A 336 -15.91 11.45 -11.87
CA ASN A 336 -15.51 12.51 -12.79
C ASN A 336 -14.63 11.97 -13.93
N TYR A 337 -13.81 10.95 -13.67
CA TYR A 337 -13.08 10.27 -14.73
C TYR A 337 -14.01 9.57 -15.72
N TRP A 338 -14.99 8.79 -15.26
CA TRP A 338 -15.96 8.14 -16.15
C TRP A 338 -16.78 9.12 -17.00
N LEU A 339 -17.13 10.29 -16.44
CA LEU A 339 -17.77 11.36 -17.21
C LEU A 339 -16.85 11.93 -18.30
N ARG A 340 -15.59 12.23 -17.95
CA ARG A 340 -14.62 12.80 -18.91
C ARG A 340 -14.33 11.85 -20.07
N GLU A 341 -14.22 10.56 -19.79
CA GLU A 341 -14.01 9.51 -20.80
C GLU A 341 -15.30 9.11 -21.54
N ARG A 342 -16.42 9.80 -21.29
CA ARG A 342 -17.74 9.52 -21.91
C ARG A 342 -18.19 8.07 -21.73
N LEU A 343 -17.76 7.45 -20.63
CA LEU A 343 -18.22 6.14 -20.21
C LEU A 343 -19.63 6.26 -19.63
N ALA A 344 -19.92 7.34 -18.92
CA ALA A 344 -21.21 7.60 -18.29
C ALA A 344 -21.68 9.03 -18.57
N GLU A 345 -22.97 9.27 -18.37
CA GLU A 345 -23.56 10.62 -18.38
C GLU A 345 -24.23 10.91 -17.03
N LEU A 346 -24.07 12.13 -16.51
CA LEU A 346 -24.78 12.61 -15.32
C LEU A 346 -25.51 13.91 -15.65
N PRO A 347 -26.85 14.00 -15.47
CA PRO A 347 -27.65 15.16 -15.87
C PRO A 347 -27.20 16.48 -15.23
N ASN A 348 -26.67 16.40 -14.00
CA ASN A 348 -26.26 17.56 -13.22
C ASN A 348 -24.74 17.82 -13.29
N GLY A 349 -24.01 17.16 -14.19
CA GLY A 349 -22.58 17.37 -14.38
C GLY A 349 -21.68 16.66 -13.37
N THR A 350 -20.45 17.17 -13.21
CA THR A 350 -19.38 16.60 -12.38
C THR A 350 -19.62 16.78 -10.88
N PHE A 351 -18.96 15.96 -10.08
CA PHE A 351 -18.83 16.16 -8.65
C PHE A 351 -17.70 17.15 -8.37
N ASP A 352 -18.01 18.44 -8.47
CA ASP A 352 -17.08 19.51 -8.13
C ASP A 352 -17.04 19.61 -6.59
N SER A 353 -15.99 19.02 -6.00
CA SER A 353 -15.66 18.86 -4.57
C SER A 353 -16.51 19.65 -3.57
N ASP A 354 -17.22 18.91 -2.69
CA ASP A 354 -17.93 19.31 -1.44
C ASP A 354 -19.35 18.74 -1.32
N TYR A 355 -19.77 17.88 -2.24
CA TYR A 355 -20.99 17.10 -2.03
C TYR A 355 -20.86 16.23 -0.77
N SER A 356 -21.93 16.20 0.04
CA SER A 356 -22.07 15.19 1.08
C SER A 356 -22.34 13.84 0.42
N ILE A 357 -22.00 12.73 1.10
CA ILE A 357 -22.28 11.38 0.58
C ILE A 357 -23.78 11.24 0.25
N SER A 358 -24.68 11.73 1.10
CA SER A 358 -26.14 11.71 0.85
C SER A 358 -26.51 12.38 -0.47
N LYS A 359 -26.07 13.62 -0.69
CA LYS A 359 -26.37 14.34 -1.93
C LYS A 359 -25.76 13.67 -3.16
N GLY A 360 -24.55 13.15 -3.03
CA GLY A 360 -23.93 12.40 -4.11
C GLY A 360 -24.69 11.12 -4.43
N ARG A 361 -25.20 10.40 -3.43
CA ARG A 361 -26.07 9.22 -3.63
C ARG A 361 -27.39 9.60 -4.30
N GLU A 362 -28.04 10.69 -3.85
CA GLU A 362 -29.26 11.21 -4.48
C GLU A 362 -29.06 11.50 -5.97
N GLN A 363 -27.94 12.14 -6.34
CA GLN A 363 -27.61 12.40 -7.75
C GLN A 363 -27.38 11.12 -8.56
N ILE A 364 -26.65 10.15 -8.01
CA ILE A 364 -26.42 8.85 -8.65
C ILE A 364 -27.73 8.08 -8.85
N GLN A 365 -28.57 8.02 -7.83
CA GLN A 365 -29.86 7.34 -7.88
C GLN A 365 -30.83 8.05 -8.86
N ALA A 366 -30.82 9.38 -8.91
CA ALA A 366 -31.63 10.13 -9.88
C ALA A 366 -31.19 9.82 -11.32
N ALA A 367 -29.88 9.78 -11.59
CA ALA A 367 -29.34 9.42 -12.89
C ALA A 367 -29.65 7.97 -13.28
N TYR A 368 -29.53 7.03 -12.34
CA TYR A 368 -29.85 5.61 -12.56
C TYR A 368 -31.33 5.39 -12.90
N ASN A 369 -32.23 6.15 -12.29
CA ASN A 369 -33.68 6.03 -12.52
C ASN A 369 -34.17 6.79 -13.77
N ASP A 370 -33.32 7.61 -14.40
CA ASP A 370 -33.64 8.31 -15.64
C ASP A 370 -33.28 7.46 -16.86
N SER A 371 -34.31 6.96 -17.57
CA SER A 371 -34.13 6.17 -18.79
C SER A 371 -33.42 6.89 -19.93
N ASN A 372 -33.29 8.23 -19.86
CA ASN A 372 -32.60 9.02 -20.87
C ASN A 372 -31.11 9.25 -20.55
N THR A 373 -30.66 8.84 -19.37
CA THR A 373 -29.28 9.04 -18.92
C THR A 373 -28.49 7.73 -19.06
N ALA A 374 -27.31 7.81 -19.68
CA ALA A 374 -26.40 6.66 -19.82
C ALA A 374 -25.63 6.37 -18.52
N TRP A 375 -26.33 6.14 -17.40
CA TRP A 375 -25.77 5.84 -16.09
C TRP A 375 -26.26 4.49 -15.56
N ILE A 376 -25.34 3.64 -15.09
CA ILE A 376 -25.64 2.24 -14.73
C ILE A 376 -25.42 1.92 -13.25
N VAL A 377 -24.77 2.78 -12.49
CA VAL A 377 -24.51 2.55 -11.06
C VAL A 377 -25.75 2.95 -10.26
N SER A 378 -26.41 1.97 -9.63
CA SER A 378 -27.65 2.18 -8.87
C SER A 378 -27.43 2.89 -7.55
N ASP A 379 -26.29 2.66 -6.90
CA ASP A 379 -25.94 3.30 -5.63
C ASP A 379 -24.43 3.29 -5.39
N TRP A 380 -23.97 4.05 -4.41
CA TRP A 380 -22.60 4.01 -3.95
C TRP A 380 -22.45 4.29 -2.45
N SER A 381 -21.33 3.87 -1.88
CA SER A 381 -20.97 4.15 -0.48
C SER A 381 -19.47 4.31 -0.31
N THR A 382 -19.04 4.50 0.94
CA THR A 382 -17.63 4.44 1.32
C THR A 382 -17.38 3.40 2.41
N THR A 383 -16.15 2.94 2.57
CA THR A 383 -15.74 2.01 3.65
C THR A 383 -16.15 2.54 5.03
N TRP A 384 -15.88 3.82 5.31
CA TRP A 384 -16.32 4.46 6.55
C TRP A 384 -17.83 4.38 6.75
N ARG A 385 -18.60 4.66 5.68
CA ARG A 385 -20.06 4.66 5.79
C ARG A 385 -20.61 3.25 5.99
N LYS A 386 -20.06 2.27 5.28
CA LYS A 386 -20.37 0.85 5.51
C LYS A 386 -20.04 0.43 6.93
N TRP A 387 -18.90 0.85 7.48
CA TRP A 387 -18.56 0.60 8.88
C TRP A 387 -19.58 1.23 9.84
N GLU A 388 -19.92 2.52 9.66
CA GLU A 388 -20.91 3.20 10.52
C GLU A 388 -22.28 2.49 10.54
N ASP A 389 -22.72 2.01 9.38
CA ASP A 389 -24.02 1.38 9.16
C ASP A 389 -24.03 -0.11 9.60
N THR A 390 -22.86 -0.73 9.84
CA THR A 390 -22.76 -2.16 10.23
C THR A 390 -22.22 -2.40 11.63
N LEU A 391 -21.06 -1.82 11.96
CA LEU A 391 -20.32 -2.04 13.21
C LEU A 391 -20.23 -0.78 14.07
N GLY A 392 -20.55 0.38 13.49
CA GLY A 392 -20.54 1.67 14.17
C GLY A 392 -21.84 1.97 14.90
N PRO A 393 -22.01 3.21 15.39
CA PRO A 393 -23.13 3.60 16.23
C PRO A 393 -24.52 3.49 15.60
N ASN A 394 -24.59 3.41 14.26
CA ASN A 394 -25.87 3.28 13.53
C ASN A 394 -26.16 1.82 13.14
N GLY A 395 -25.20 0.92 13.35
CA GLY A 395 -25.33 -0.50 13.03
C GLY A 395 -26.16 -1.28 14.06
N PRO A 396 -26.55 -2.52 13.71
CA PRO A 396 -27.20 -3.42 14.66
C PRO A 396 -26.25 -3.85 15.78
N GLU A 397 -26.81 -4.32 16.90
CA GLU A 397 -26.04 -5.04 17.90
C GLU A 397 -25.66 -6.43 17.36
N LEU A 398 -24.36 -6.64 17.14
CA LEU A 398 -23.80 -7.90 16.66
C LEU A 398 -22.91 -8.53 17.73
N THR A 399 -23.06 -9.83 17.90
CA THR A 399 -22.16 -10.65 18.72
C THR A 399 -20.87 -10.96 17.95
N ARG A 400 -19.81 -11.28 18.69
CA ARG A 400 -18.55 -11.72 18.10
C ARG A 400 -18.76 -12.96 17.25
N GLU A 401 -19.54 -13.92 17.72
CA GLU A 401 -19.83 -15.16 17.01
C GLU A 401 -20.54 -14.91 15.67
N GLN A 402 -21.45 -13.93 15.61
CA GLN A 402 -22.09 -13.56 14.35
C GLN A 402 -21.07 -13.04 13.34
N ILE A 403 -20.14 -12.17 13.76
CA ILE A 403 -19.14 -11.60 12.84
C ILE A 403 -18.11 -12.65 12.42
N LEU A 404 -17.66 -13.51 13.34
CA LEU A 404 -16.72 -14.59 13.03
C LEU A 404 -17.32 -15.71 12.18
N SER A 405 -18.65 -15.83 12.12
CA SER A 405 -19.32 -16.82 11.27
C SER A 405 -19.36 -16.43 9.79
N ILE A 406 -18.97 -15.20 9.46
CA ILE A 406 -19.03 -14.66 8.10
C ILE A 406 -17.79 -15.11 7.37
N ASN A 407 -18.00 -15.83 6.27
CA ASN A 407 -16.95 -16.09 5.30
C ASN A 407 -17.01 -14.98 4.25
N TRP A 408 -15.92 -14.23 4.09
CA TRP A 408 -15.83 -13.07 3.22
C TRP A 408 -14.49 -13.03 2.50
#